data_AF-A0A1N7GLA7-F1
#
_entry.id   AF-A0A1N7GLA7-F1
#
_cell.length_a   1.000
_cell.length_b   1.000
_cell.length_c   1.000
_cell.angle_alpha   90.00
_cell.angle_beta   90.00
_cell.angle_gamma   90.00
#
_symmetry.space_group_name_H-M   'P 1'
#
loop_
_entity.id
_entity.type
_entity.pdbx_description
1 polymer ?
#
loop_
_entity_poly.entity_id
_entity_poly.type
_entity_poly.pdbx_seq_one_letter_code
_entity_poly.pdbx_strand_id
1 'polypeptide(L)'
;MRNVKPVYSTASGKWAGEANVTLWRGDAGPRGEWHYWATLTGRTRPGDAVWLDVWPPGGGPWHRCGPFPVARDGQKVASPMAVWRDFTLVKACARHNDSSACGRDKGAMVD
;
A
#
# COMPACT_ATOMS: atom_id res chain seq x y z
N MET A 1 -8.42 11.67 -17.82
CA MET A 1 -7.83 10.50 -17.15
C MET A 1 -7.18 10.99 -15.87
N ARG A 2 -7.53 10.44 -14.69
CA ARG A 2 -6.76 10.70 -13.47
C ARG A 2 -5.46 9.90 -13.58
N ASN A 3 -4.31 10.54 -13.57
CA ASN A 3 -3.02 9.88 -13.65
C ASN A 3 -2.79 9.08 -12.36
N VAL A 4 -2.92 7.76 -12.48
CA VAL A 4 -2.62 6.80 -11.42
C VAL A 4 -1.29 6.16 -11.77
N LYS A 5 -0.35 6.14 -10.82
CA LYS A 5 0.93 5.47 -11.01
C LYS A 5 1.31 4.59 -9.82
N PRO A 6 1.97 3.44 -10.06
CA PRO A 6 2.62 2.71 -9.00
C PRO A 6 3.82 3.54 -8.52
N VAL A 7 3.87 3.86 -7.23
CA VAL A 7 5.01 4.56 -6.61
C VAL A 7 5.93 3.59 -5.85
N TYR A 8 5.42 2.39 -5.59
CA TYR A 8 6.20 1.25 -5.16
C TYR A 8 5.51 -0.03 -5.66
N SER A 9 6.29 -1.00 -6.12
CA SER A 9 5.80 -2.35 -6.42
C SER A 9 6.90 -3.33 -6.06
N THR A 10 6.57 -4.37 -5.29
CA THR A 10 7.52 -5.45 -5.03
C THR A 10 6.79 -6.78 -5.05
N ALA A 11 7.40 -7.73 -5.76
CA ALA A 11 7.27 -9.12 -5.39
C ALA A 11 8.38 -9.38 -4.35
N SER A 12 8.00 -9.57 -3.09
CA SER A 12 9.01 -9.76 -2.04
C SER A 12 9.84 -11.01 -2.35
N GLY A 13 11.17 -10.91 -2.27
CA GLY A 13 12.04 -12.11 -2.33
C GLY A 13 11.68 -13.13 -1.26
N LYS A 14 11.07 -12.69 -0.14
CA LYS A 14 10.51 -13.56 0.91
C LYS A 14 9.36 -14.43 0.41
N TRP A 15 8.73 -14.07 -0.70
CA TRP A 15 7.61 -14.78 -1.29
C TRP A 15 8.01 -15.46 -2.60
N ALA A 16 9.31 -15.55 -2.92
CA ALA A 16 9.82 -16.16 -4.16
C ALA A 16 9.13 -15.64 -5.45
N GLY A 17 8.64 -14.39 -5.44
CA GLY A 17 7.92 -13.80 -6.58
C GLY A 17 6.43 -14.17 -6.67
N GLU A 18 5.87 -14.94 -5.74
CA GLU A 18 4.50 -15.48 -5.82
C GLU A 18 3.40 -14.43 -5.65
N ALA A 19 3.61 -13.48 -4.74
CA ALA A 19 2.69 -12.39 -4.47
C ALA A 19 3.37 -11.04 -4.70
N ASN A 20 2.60 -10.01 -5.04
CA ASN A 20 3.09 -8.65 -5.24
C ASN A 20 2.23 -7.65 -4.46
N VAL A 21 2.90 -6.84 -3.63
CA VAL A 21 2.31 -5.67 -2.98
C VAL A 21 2.72 -4.40 -3.73
N THR A 22 1.73 -3.60 -4.11
CA THR A 22 1.95 -2.35 -4.83
C THR A 22 1.30 -1.20 -4.08
N LEU A 23 2.05 -0.12 -3.89
CA LEU A 23 1.54 1.18 -3.46
C LEU A 23 1.21 2.00 -4.70
N TRP A 24 -0.03 2.44 -4.78
CA TRP A 24 -0.52 3.31 -5.83
C TRP A 24 -0.66 4.73 -5.31
N ARG A 25 -0.38 5.69 -6.19
CA ARG A 25 -0.66 7.10 -5.99
C ARG A 25 -1.53 7.61 -7.14
N GLY A 26 -2.68 8.16 -6.81
CA GLY A 26 -3.51 8.94 -7.74
C GLY A 26 -3.11 10.41 -7.74
N ASP A 27 -3.67 11.17 -8.68
CA ASP A 27 -3.53 12.63 -8.71
C ASP A 27 -3.94 13.28 -7.39
N ALA A 28 -3.32 14.44 -7.12
CA ALA A 28 -3.75 15.32 -6.07
C ALA A 28 -5.20 15.77 -6.32
N GLY A 29 -6.03 15.72 -5.28
CA GLY A 29 -7.38 16.26 -5.29
C GLY A 29 -7.39 17.79 -5.46
N PRO A 30 -8.59 18.39 -5.59
CA PRO A 30 -8.75 19.81 -5.85
C PRO A 30 -8.18 20.72 -4.75
N ARG A 31 -7.84 20.17 -3.58
CA ARG A 31 -7.27 20.88 -2.43
C ARG A 31 -5.84 20.43 -2.14
N GLY A 32 -5.17 19.82 -3.13
CA GLY A 32 -3.79 19.34 -3.02
C GLY A 32 -3.62 17.99 -2.32
N GLU A 33 -4.72 17.28 -2.00
CA GLU A 33 -4.65 16.02 -1.27
C GLU A 33 -4.18 14.85 -2.14
N TRP A 34 -3.12 14.14 -1.73
CA TRP A 34 -2.70 12.92 -2.39
C TRP A 34 -3.58 11.74 -2.01
N HIS A 35 -3.81 10.86 -2.99
CA HIS A 35 -4.61 9.65 -2.85
C HIS A 35 -3.73 8.41 -2.93
N TYR A 36 -3.70 7.60 -1.87
CA TYR A 36 -2.90 6.38 -1.80
C TYR A 36 -3.75 5.15 -1.52
N TRP A 37 -3.40 4.02 -2.12
CA TRP A 37 -3.94 2.72 -1.76
C TRP A 37 -2.93 1.62 -2.01
N ALA A 38 -3.06 0.53 -1.26
CA ALA A 38 -2.26 -0.67 -1.43
C ALA A 38 -3.07 -1.74 -2.15
N THR A 39 -2.42 -2.52 -3.00
CA THR A 39 -2.98 -3.73 -3.60
C THR A 39 -2.09 -4.91 -3.35
N LEU A 40 -2.70 -6.08 -3.10
CA LEU A 40 -2.05 -7.38 -3.09
C LEU A 40 -2.59 -8.22 -4.25
N THR A 41 -1.67 -8.79 -5.03
CA THR A 41 -1.96 -9.58 -6.24
C THR A 41 -1.01 -10.76 -6.35
N GLY A 42 -1.24 -11.66 -7.31
CA GLY A 42 -0.42 -12.86 -7.56
C GLY A 42 -1.11 -14.13 -7.05
N ARG A 43 -0.32 -15.10 -6.58
CA ARG A 43 -0.80 -16.36 -5.97
C ARG A 43 -1.23 -16.13 -4.52
N THR A 44 -2.20 -15.25 -4.31
CA THR A 44 -2.75 -15.00 -2.98
C THR A 44 -3.57 -16.18 -2.47
N ARG A 45 -3.66 -16.35 -1.16
CA ARG A 45 -4.38 -17.43 -0.47
C ARG A 45 -5.21 -16.89 0.69
N PRO A 46 -6.28 -17.59 1.13
CA PRO A 46 -6.96 -17.27 2.37
C PRO A 46 -5.99 -17.07 3.53
N GLY A 47 -6.12 -15.94 4.25
CA GLY A 47 -5.21 -15.55 5.33
C GLY A 47 -4.14 -14.54 4.91
N ASP A 48 -3.83 -14.40 3.62
CA ASP A 48 -3.05 -13.27 3.13
C ASP A 48 -3.82 -11.95 3.38
N ALA A 49 -3.10 -10.84 3.47
CA ALA A 49 -3.74 -9.55 3.69
C ALA A 49 -2.90 -8.37 3.20
N VAL A 50 -3.56 -7.25 2.94
CA VAL A 50 -2.94 -5.97 2.57
C VAL A 50 -3.36 -4.87 3.53
N TRP A 51 -2.48 -3.91 3.81
CA TRP A 51 -2.80 -2.72 4.59
C TRP A 51 -1.94 -1.54 4.15
N LEU A 52 -2.34 -0.35 4.59
CA LEU A 52 -1.51 0.85 4.54
C LEU A 52 -1.04 1.18 5.96
N ASP A 53 0.24 1.52 6.10
CA ASP A 53 0.72 2.27 7.24
C ASP A 53 0.99 3.72 6.76
N VAL A 54 0.45 4.70 7.48
CA VAL A 54 0.56 6.13 7.16
C VAL A 54 1.21 6.88 8.32
N TRP A 55 2.26 7.64 8.04
CA TRP A 55 2.89 8.51 9.02
C TRP A 55 2.07 9.80 9.17
N PRO A 56 1.68 10.23 10.38
CA PRO A 56 0.91 11.46 10.56
C PRO A 56 1.78 12.71 10.33
N PRO A 57 1.19 13.82 9.82
CA PRO A 57 1.86 15.11 9.80
C PRO A 57 2.11 15.58 11.25
N GLY A 58 3.29 16.16 11.51
CA GLY A 58 3.70 16.56 12.87
C GLY A 58 4.40 15.45 13.68
N GLY A 59 4.56 14.25 13.11
CA GLY A 59 5.22 13.13 13.78
C GLY A 59 4.29 12.35 14.70
N GLY A 60 4.74 11.17 15.15
CA GLY A 60 3.95 10.27 15.98
C GLY A 60 4.03 8.82 15.51
N PRO A 61 3.21 7.91 16.09
CA PRO A 61 3.16 6.53 15.63
C PRO A 61 2.54 6.43 14.23
N TRP A 62 2.95 5.40 13.48
CA TRP A 62 2.29 5.05 12.22
C TRP A 62 0.82 4.68 12.46
N HIS A 63 -0.08 5.24 11.67
CA HIS A 63 -1.48 4.83 11.62
C HIS A 63 -1.68 3.71 10.62
N ARG A 64 -2.28 2.61 11.06
CA ARG A 64 -2.59 1.48 10.19
C ARG A 64 -4.03 1.52 9.69
N CYS A 65 -4.21 1.36 8.39
CA CYS A 65 -5.50 1.11 7.75
C CYS A 65 -5.52 -0.32 7.20
N GLY A 66 -6.25 -1.21 7.88
CA GLY A 66 -6.28 -2.66 7.60
C GLY A 66 -5.92 -3.50 8.83
N PRO A 67 -5.66 -4.81 8.69
CA PRO A 67 -5.52 -5.55 7.42
C PRO A 67 -6.83 -5.84 6.69
N PHE A 68 -6.76 -5.89 5.36
CA PHE A 68 -7.82 -6.34 4.46
C PHE A 68 -7.50 -7.74 3.95
N PRO A 69 -8.27 -8.76 4.33
CA PRO A 69 -7.91 -10.14 4.07
C PRO A 69 -8.29 -10.60 2.66
N VAL A 70 -7.50 -11.53 2.15
CA VAL A 70 -7.83 -12.40 1.02
C VAL A 70 -8.77 -13.49 1.53
N ALA A 71 -9.93 -13.65 0.88
CA ALA A 71 -10.96 -14.61 1.27
C ALA A 71 -10.94 -15.90 0.42
N ARG A 72 -10.32 -15.86 -0.77
CA ARG A 72 -10.18 -17.02 -1.66
C ARG A 72 -8.88 -16.96 -2.46
N ASP A 73 -8.42 -18.11 -2.92
CA ASP A 73 -7.19 -18.22 -3.72
C ASP A 73 -7.23 -17.32 -4.96
N GLY A 74 -6.10 -16.67 -5.24
CA GLY A 74 -5.93 -15.75 -6.36
C GLY A 74 -6.74 -14.45 -6.28
N GLN A 75 -7.47 -14.19 -5.18
CA GLN A 75 -8.19 -12.94 -5.02
C GLN A 75 -7.21 -11.77 -4.91
N LYS A 76 -7.44 -10.78 -5.77
CA LYS A 76 -6.84 -9.46 -5.66
C LYS A 76 -7.58 -8.67 -4.59
N VAL A 77 -6.85 -8.08 -3.66
CA VAL A 77 -7.41 -7.26 -2.58
C VAL A 77 -6.74 -5.90 -2.61
N ALA A 78 -7.52 -4.86 -2.29
CA ALA A 78 -7.05 -3.50 -2.12
C ALA A 78 -7.44 -2.98 -0.74
N SER A 79 -6.61 -2.10 -0.18
CA SER A 79 -7.06 -1.24 0.91
C SER A 79 -8.05 -0.19 0.39
N PRO A 80 -8.90 0.39 1.27
CA PRO A 80 -9.51 1.67 1.02
C PRO A 80 -8.45 2.72 0.68
N MET A 81 -8.90 3.75 -0.02
CA MET A 81 -8.06 4.90 -0.36
C MET A 81 -7.83 5.75 0.88
N ALA A 82 -6.57 5.99 1.21
CA ALA A 82 -6.16 7.04 2.14
C ALA A 82 -6.03 8.35 1.37
N VAL A 83 -6.66 9.40 1.88
CA VAL A 83 -6.63 10.76 1.32
C VAL A 83 -5.90 11.65 2.30
N TRP A 84 -4.75 12.22 1.90
CA TRP A 84 -3.96 13.06 2.79
C TRP A 84 -3.41 14.31 2.12
N ARG A 85 -3.51 15.44 2.83
CA ARG A 85 -3.14 16.77 2.36
C ARG A 85 -1.64 17.05 2.41
N ASP A 86 -0.95 16.50 3.40
CA ASP A 86 0.46 16.78 3.63
C ASP A 86 1.34 15.64 3.10
N PHE A 87 2.58 15.96 2.73
CA PHE A 87 3.60 14.99 2.32
C PHE A 87 3.92 14.03 3.47
N THR A 88 3.12 12.97 3.53
CA THR A 88 3.17 11.96 4.56
C THR A 88 3.81 10.71 3.99
N LEU A 89 4.68 10.08 4.76
CA LEU A 89 5.25 8.81 4.37
C LEU A 89 4.12 7.78 4.40
N VAL A 90 3.83 7.17 3.26
CA VAL A 90 2.86 6.08 3.14
C VAL A 90 3.57 4.81 2.75
N LYS A 91 3.24 3.71 3.42
CA LYS A 91 3.72 2.36 3.11
C LYS A 91 2.56 1.48 2.71
N ALA A 92 2.67 0.82 1.56
CA ALA A 92 1.89 -0.38 1.29
C ALA A 92 2.58 -1.56 1.94
N CYS A 93 1.82 -2.33 2.71
CA CYS A 93 2.28 -3.54 3.34
C CYS A 93 1.35 -4.69 3.00
N ALA A 94 1.90 -5.89 2.93
CA ALA A 94 1.11 -7.09 2.84
C ALA A 94 1.76 -8.24 3.58
N ARG A 95 0.92 -9.21 3.95
CA ARG A 95 1.29 -10.52 4.45
C ARG A 95 0.95 -11.53 3.37
N HIS A 96 1.89 -12.42 3.10
CA HIS A 96 1.67 -13.62 2.32
C HIS A 96 2.24 -14.82 3.08
N ASN A 97 1.39 -15.83 3.32
CA ASN A 97 1.63 -16.90 4.30
C ASN A 97 2.00 -16.27 5.67
N ASP A 98 3.22 -16.50 6.17
CA ASP A 98 3.69 -16.01 7.49
C ASP A 98 4.66 -14.82 7.39
N SER A 99 4.93 -14.33 6.19
CA SER A 99 5.91 -13.25 5.96
C SER A 99 5.24 -11.96 5.52
N SER A 100 5.66 -10.86 6.15
CA SER A 100 5.23 -9.51 5.76
C SER A 100 6.33 -8.77 5.00
N ALA A 101 5.90 -7.98 4.01
CA ALA A 101 6.74 -7.04 3.27
C ALA A 101 6.02 -5.70 3.12
N CYS A 102 6.80 -4.62 3.17
CA CYS A 102 6.31 -3.27 3.02
C CYS A 102 7.19 -2.48 2.06
N GLY A 103 6.59 -1.52 1.36
CA GLY A 103 7.35 -0.47 0.72
C GLY A 103 6.59 0.83 0.62
N ARG A 104 7.38 1.89 0.46
CA ARG A 104 6.94 3.28 0.54
C ARG A 104 7.16 4.00 -0.77
N ASP A 105 6.42 5.08 -0.95
CA ASP A 105 6.72 6.07 -1.97
C ASP A 105 8.08 6.72 -1.66
N LYS A 106 9.06 6.56 -2.55
CA LYS A 106 10.39 7.18 -2.42
C LYS A 106 10.37 8.66 -2.80
N GLY A 107 9.35 9.12 -3.56
CA GLY A 107 9.24 10.50 -4.04
C GLY A 107 8.53 11.46 -3.07
N ALA A 108 8.15 10.99 -1.88
CA ALA A 108 7.57 11.80 -0.81
C ALA A 108 8.61 12.22 0.26
N MET A 109 9.88 11.82 0.09
CA MET A 109 10.99 12.45 0.83
C MET A 109 11.18 13.84 0.24
N VAL A 110 10.57 14.82 0.90
CA VAL A 110 10.98 16.21 0.81
C VAL A 110 12.40 16.27 1.36
N ASP A 111 13.34 16.84 0.61
CA ASP A 111 14.59 17.36 1.17
C ASP A 111 14.30 18.38 2.28
#